data_AF-A0A6I6WMM6-F1
#
_entry.id   AF-A0A6I6WMM6-F1
#
_cell.length_a   1.000
_cell.length_b   1.000
_cell.length_c   1.000
_cell.angle_alpha   90.00
_cell.angle_beta   90.00
_cell.angle_gamma   90.00
#
_symmetry.space_group_name_H-M   'P 1'
#
loop_
_entity.id
_entity.type
_entity.pdbx_description
1 polymer ?
#
loop_
_entity_poly.entity_id
_entity_poly.type
_entity_poly.pdbx_seq_one_letter_code
_entity_poly.pdbx_strand_id
1 'polypeptide(L)'
;MRKRLLGAGSAGVLAVACLTGLAPWQSQATPQQSAASPGARPAGEAGPPGEKTVTATLFERPFRSVAQECTDTLGPAGYGYVEVSPASEHIAGDQWWTSYQPVSYKIAGRLGDRQDFADMVKTCETAGVKVIADAVINHMSSGSGTGTGGTQYTKYGYPDTWQDGDFHTCRKDIADYTDRDDVQNCELVGLADLDTGSEAVRSRIAAYLDDLRSLGVAGFRIDAAKHMAADDIAAIRGAMTQDPGFWVSEVIHGDGEAVQPEEYTGIGDVDEFRYGRQLKSAFQGGDLGALRTIGEGMLDGASARSFVDNWDTERNGSTLTAKDGATYTLANVFMLAHPYGSPNVYSGYEFDDQDAGPPGGDTGWTNRHADPAISGMVGFRNAVGDAELTDWWSEGQALAFSRGERGFVALNNGDAPLSRTFDTSLPQGSYCNVASEQGGCDEKVEVAADGTAQATVPAHAALALHVDATG
;
A
#
# COMPACT_ATOMS: atom_id res chain seq x y z
N MET A 1 -14.20 -2.87 58.58
CA MET A 1 -13.48 -1.65 58.99
C MET A 1 -13.43 -0.72 57.77
N ARG A 2 -14.26 0.33 57.66
CA ARG A 2 -13.98 1.73 58.10
C ARG A 2 -12.57 2.17 57.65
N LYS A 3 -12.35 3.14 56.75
CA LYS A 3 -12.90 4.50 56.68
C LYS A 3 -12.80 5.11 55.26
N ARG A 4 -13.83 5.89 54.88
CA ARG A 4 -13.75 7.08 54.01
C ARG A 4 -13.08 8.24 54.76
N LEU A 5 -12.50 9.23 54.06
CA LEU A 5 -12.94 10.64 54.15
C LEU A 5 -12.12 11.59 53.24
N LEU A 6 -12.89 12.40 52.50
CA LEU A 6 -12.50 13.64 51.85
C LEU A 6 -12.05 14.72 52.86
N GLY A 7 -11.37 15.76 52.37
CA GLY A 7 -11.24 17.02 53.09
C GLY A 7 -10.59 18.13 52.27
N ALA A 8 -11.40 18.91 51.56
CA ALA A 8 -11.07 20.28 51.16
C ALA A 8 -11.26 21.23 52.36
N GLY A 9 -10.48 22.32 52.44
CA GLY A 9 -10.68 23.35 53.44
C GLY A 9 -9.60 24.43 53.45
N SER A 10 -10.00 25.62 53.02
CA SER A 10 -9.23 26.84 52.75
C SER A 10 -9.02 27.80 53.94
N ALA A 11 -8.11 28.76 53.73
CA ALA A 11 -8.07 30.18 54.19
C ALA A 11 -7.04 30.60 55.26
N GLY A 12 -6.28 31.68 54.98
CA GLY A 12 -5.63 32.50 56.01
C GLY A 12 -4.38 33.36 55.68
N VAL A 13 -4.51 34.34 54.76
CA VAL A 13 -3.94 35.72 54.74
C VAL A 13 -2.60 36.05 55.46
N LEU A 14 -1.63 36.62 54.73
CA LEU A 14 -0.94 37.87 55.11
C LEU A 14 -0.21 38.53 53.93
N ALA A 15 -0.50 39.83 53.72
CA ALA A 15 0.02 40.68 52.67
C ALA A 15 1.30 41.41 53.10
N VAL A 16 2.26 41.58 52.18
CA VAL A 16 3.13 42.77 52.10
C VAL A 16 3.45 43.04 50.64
N ALA A 17 3.13 44.27 50.21
CA ALA A 17 3.45 44.80 48.89
C ALA A 17 4.92 45.25 48.82
N CYS A 18 5.57 45.09 47.66
CA CYS A 18 6.59 46.02 47.17
C CYS A 18 6.64 45.99 45.65
N LEU A 19 6.49 47.18 45.07
CA LEU A 19 6.59 47.51 43.65
C LEU A 19 8.03 47.41 43.17
N THR A 20 8.25 46.85 41.98
CA THR A 20 9.12 47.44 40.94
C THR A 20 8.75 46.83 39.59
N GLY A 21 8.31 47.67 38.66
CA GLY A 21 8.03 47.28 37.30
C GLY A 21 9.30 47.07 36.49
N LEU A 22 9.28 46.07 35.61
CA LEU A 22 10.11 46.02 34.41
C LEU A 22 9.25 45.43 33.28
N ALA A 23 9.23 46.15 32.16
CA ALA A 23 8.51 45.83 30.95
C ALA A 23 8.98 44.49 30.34
N PRO A 24 8.10 43.71 29.70
CA PRO A 24 8.51 42.51 28.98
C PRO A 24 9.32 42.93 27.74
N TRP A 25 10.53 42.37 27.64
CA TRP A 25 11.37 42.43 26.46
C TRP A 25 10.62 41.87 25.25
N GLN A 26 10.49 42.71 24.23
CA GLN A 26 10.13 42.29 22.88
C GLN A 26 11.34 41.57 22.28
N SER A 27 11.31 40.24 22.24
CA SER A 27 12.18 39.48 21.35
C SER A 27 11.66 39.66 19.93
N GLN A 28 12.31 40.54 19.16
CA GLN A 28 12.20 40.55 17.71
C GLN A 28 12.87 39.28 17.18
N ALA A 29 12.08 38.23 16.98
CA ALA A 29 12.47 37.14 16.12
C ALA A 29 12.34 37.63 14.67
N THR A 30 13.49 37.90 14.04
CA THR A 30 13.60 37.99 12.59
C THR A 30 13.03 36.71 11.97
N PRO A 31 12.12 36.79 10.98
CA PRO A 31 11.67 35.61 10.26
C PRO A 31 12.85 35.07 9.46
N GLN A 32 13.43 33.99 9.96
CA GLN A 32 14.41 33.21 9.23
C GLN A 32 13.62 32.49 8.13
N GLN A 33 13.76 32.97 6.89
CA GLN A 33 13.30 32.25 5.71
C GLN A 33 13.92 30.85 5.77
N SER A 34 13.08 29.82 5.96
CA SER A 34 13.50 28.45 5.76
C SER A 34 13.86 28.30 4.28
N ALA A 35 15.13 28.03 4.01
CA ALA A 35 15.52 27.49 2.73
C ALA A 35 14.81 26.13 2.59
N ALA A 36 14.02 25.98 1.54
CA ALA A 36 13.41 24.70 1.19
C ALA A 36 14.50 23.63 1.08
N SER A 37 14.30 22.48 1.73
CA SER A 37 15.15 21.31 1.57
C SER A 37 15.19 20.91 0.09
N PRO A 38 16.38 20.66 -0.50
CA PRO A 38 16.46 20.06 -1.82
C PRO A 38 15.94 18.62 -1.68
N GLY A 39 14.73 18.36 -2.15
CA GLY A 39 14.11 17.01 -2.11
C GLY A 39 12.60 16.99 -1.83
N ALA A 40 12.02 18.08 -1.31
CA ALA A 40 10.57 18.16 -1.10
C ALA A 40 9.84 18.38 -2.43
N ARG A 41 8.92 17.47 -2.75
CA ARG A 41 8.08 17.50 -3.97
C ARG A 41 7.12 18.70 -3.91
N PRO A 42 6.77 19.35 -5.04
CA PRO A 42 5.69 20.32 -5.06
C PRO A 42 4.39 19.65 -4.62
N ALA A 43 3.63 20.30 -3.73
CA ALA A 43 2.31 19.82 -3.33
C ALA A 43 1.42 19.65 -4.58
N GLY A 44 0.99 18.42 -4.88
CA GLY A 44 0.14 18.10 -6.02
C GLY A 44 0.66 16.99 -6.95
N GLU A 45 1.88 16.49 -6.76
CA GLU A 45 2.34 15.26 -7.43
C GLU A 45 2.30 14.07 -6.46
N ALA A 46 1.11 13.66 -6.01
CA ALA A 46 0.94 12.43 -5.24
C ALA A 46 0.06 11.47 -6.05
N GLY A 47 0.42 10.18 -6.09
CA GLY A 47 -0.14 9.16 -6.97
C GLY A 47 0.85 8.62 -8.02
N PRO A 48 0.60 7.40 -8.56
CA PRO A 48 1.43 6.80 -9.59
C PRO A 48 1.38 7.62 -10.89
N PRO A 49 2.53 7.86 -11.56
CA PRO A 49 2.55 8.69 -12.76
C PRO A 49 1.88 8.01 -13.97
N GLY A 50 0.99 8.74 -14.65
CA GLY A 50 0.29 8.31 -15.85
C GLY A 50 -1.20 7.99 -15.64
N GLU A 51 -1.89 7.62 -16.70
CA GLU A 51 -3.36 7.42 -16.69
C GLU A 51 -3.79 6.08 -16.07
N LYS A 52 -2.90 5.07 -16.08
CA LYS A 52 -3.16 3.75 -15.48
C LYS A 52 -2.57 3.70 -14.07
N THR A 53 -3.42 3.82 -13.07
CA THR A 53 -2.99 3.97 -11.67
C THR A 53 -3.04 2.68 -10.84
N VAL A 54 -3.61 1.60 -11.38
CA VAL A 54 -3.79 0.35 -10.63
C VAL A 54 -2.48 -0.45 -10.61
N THR A 55 -2.09 -0.88 -9.42
CA THR A 55 -0.97 -1.82 -9.18
C THR A 55 -1.52 -3.22 -8.91
N ALA A 56 -0.82 -4.25 -9.39
CA ALA A 56 -0.98 -5.62 -8.89
C ALA A 56 0.29 -6.05 -8.15
N THR A 57 0.20 -6.37 -6.85
CA THR A 57 1.30 -7.04 -6.15
C THR A 57 1.24 -8.53 -6.43
N LEU A 58 2.25 -9.07 -7.12
CA LEU A 58 2.41 -10.50 -7.38
C LEU A 58 3.40 -11.09 -6.37
N PHE A 59 2.91 -11.31 -5.16
CA PHE A 59 3.70 -11.69 -4.00
C PHE A 59 4.35 -13.07 -4.17
N GLU A 60 5.66 -13.14 -3.94
CA GLU A 60 6.51 -14.33 -4.02
C GLU A 60 6.51 -15.05 -5.39
N ARG A 61 5.95 -14.42 -6.43
CA ARG A 61 5.89 -15.01 -7.76
C ARG A 61 7.26 -14.94 -8.44
N PRO A 62 7.76 -16.04 -9.03
CA PRO A 62 9.01 -16.03 -9.78
C PRO A 62 9.00 -15.01 -10.92
N PHE A 63 10.13 -14.35 -11.20
CA PHE A 63 10.20 -13.24 -12.16
C PHE A 63 9.74 -13.65 -13.56
N ARG A 64 10.06 -14.87 -13.99
CA ARG A 64 9.59 -15.41 -15.28
C ARG A 64 8.07 -15.51 -15.36
N SER A 65 7.42 -15.90 -14.27
CA SER A 65 5.95 -16.00 -14.19
C SER A 65 5.32 -14.61 -14.13
N VAL A 66 5.95 -13.64 -13.45
CA VAL A 66 5.52 -12.22 -13.51
C VAL A 66 5.58 -11.70 -14.94
N ALA A 67 6.64 -12.00 -15.69
CA ALA A 67 6.78 -11.59 -17.09
C ALA A 67 5.64 -12.12 -17.98
N GLN A 68 5.23 -13.37 -17.74
CA GLN A 68 4.08 -13.98 -18.42
C GLN A 68 2.78 -13.26 -18.05
N GLU A 69 2.50 -13.06 -16.75
CA GLU A 69 1.30 -12.36 -16.29
C GLU A 69 1.22 -10.92 -16.84
N CYS A 70 2.35 -10.23 -16.97
CA CYS A 70 2.39 -8.92 -17.61
C CYS A 70 1.83 -8.93 -19.04
N THR A 71 2.16 -9.97 -19.81
CA THR A 71 1.73 -10.09 -21.22
C THR A 71 0.32 -10.64 -21.34
N ASP A 72 0.00 -11.67 -20.56
CA ASP A 72 -1.22 -12.46 -20.73
C ASP A 72 -2.41 -11.84 -20.00
N THR A 73 -2.17 -11.15 -18.88
CA THR A 73 -3.21 -10.67 -17.97
C THR A 73 -3.13 -9.16 -17.73
N LEU A 74 -2.03 -8.69 -17.12
CA LEU A 74 -1.97 -7.34 -16.55
C LEU A 74 -2.02 -6.25 -17.63
N GLY A 75 -1.22 -6.38 -18.69
CA GLY A 75 -1.21 -5.45 -19.81
C GLY A 75 -2.57 -5.35 -20.52
N PRO A 76 -3.17 -6.48 -20.96
CA PRO A 76 -4.50 -6.52 -21.55
C PRO A 76 -5.61 -5.97 -20.65
N ALA A 77 -5.60 -6.26 -19.34
CA ALA A 77 -6.58 -5.73 -18.38
C ALA A 77 -6.39 -4.24 -18.07
N GLY A 78 -5.23 -3.67 -18.41
CA GLY A 78 -4.94 -2.26 -18.25
C GLY A 78 -4.35 -1.87 -16.90
N TYR A 79 -3.71 -2.80 -16.18
CA TYR A 79 -2.89 -2.45 -15.02
C TYR A 79 -1.77 -1.51 -15.45
N GLY A 80 -1.43 -0.54 -14.60
CA GLY A 80 -0.32 0.36 -14.84
C GLY A 80 1.00 -0.18 -14.29
N TYR A 81 0.92 -0.94 -13.20
CA TYR A 81 2.07 -1.38 -12.43
C TYR A 81 1.93 -2.83 -11.96
N VAL A 82 3.06 -3.51 -11.84
CA VAL A 82 3.22 -4.74 -11.07
C VAL A 82 4.24 -4.50 -9.98
N GLU A 83 3.91 -4.85 -8.74
CA GLU A 83 4.87 -4.90 -7.64
C GLU A 83 5.36 -6.33 -7.45
N VAL A 84 6.67 -6.49 -7.30
CA VAL A 84 7.32 -7.78 -7.07
C VAL A 84 8.01 -7.81 -5.71
N SER A 85 8.00 -8.99 -5.08
CA SER A 85 8.70 -9.26 -3.83
C SER A 85 10.21 -8.97 -3.91
N PRO A 86 10.91 -8.83 -2.77
CA PRO A 86 12.30 -8.41 -2.74
C PRO A 86 13.21 -9.24 -3.65
N ALA A 87 13.96 -8.56 -4.52
CA ALA A 87 14.87 -9.22 -5.47
C ALA A 87 16.25 -9.51 -4.88
N SER A 88 16.60 -8.83 -3.79
CA SER A 88 17.88 -8.96 -3.11
C SER A 88 18.13 -10.37 -2.57
N GLU A 89 19.39 -10.77 -2.56
CA GLU A 89 19.86 -11.96 -1.86
C GLU A 89 19.42 -11.89 -0.39
N HIS A 90 18.83 -12.97 0.08
CA HIS A 90 18.26 -13.06 1.40
C HIS A 90 18.69 -14.35 2.10
N ILE A 91 18.29 -14.55 3.36
CA ILE A 91 18.61 -15.77 4.10
C ILE A 91 17.97 -17.00 3.44
N ALA A 92 18.59 -18.16 3.59
CA ALA A 92 17.98 -19.43 3.18
C ALA A 92 16.87 -19.85 4.15
N GLY A 93 15.80 -20.44 3.60
CA GLY A 93 14.67 -21.01 4.34
C GLY A 93 13.47 -21.14 3.40
N ASP A 94 12.42 -21.83 3.82
CA ASP A 94 11.25 -22.03 2.97
C ASP A 94 10.20 -20.93 3.20
N GLN A 95 10.17 -20.33 4.39
CA GLN A 95 9.20 -19.32 4.81
C GLN A 95 9.28 -18.05 3.95
N TRP A 96 8.14 -17.41 3.72
CA TRP A 96 8.05 -16.18 2.90
C TRP A 96 8.85 -15.02 3.49
N TRP A 97 8.81 -14.84 4.81
CA TRP A 97 9.48 -13.72 5.49
C TRP A 97 11.00 -13.80 5.38
N THR A 98 11.57 -14.92 4.92
CA THR A 98 13.00 -14.99 4.65
C THR A 98 13.43 -14.04 3.53
N SER A 99 12.53 -13.72 2.57
CA SER A 99 12.74 -12.72 1.53
C SER A 99 12.96 -11.31 2.09
N TYR A 100 12.47 -11.06 3.31
CA TYR A 100 12.61 -9.80 4.06
C TYR A 100 13.79 -9.81 5.04
N GLN A 101 14.74 -10.74 4.90
CA GLN A 101 16.00 -10.70 5.65
C GLN A 101 17.18 -10.64 4.68
N PRO A 102 17.54 -9.44 4.19
CA PRO A 102 18.60 -9.27 3.22
C PRO A 102 19.96 -9.75 3.76
N VAL A 103 20.76 -10.27 2.83
CA VAL A 103 22.15 -10.70 3.06
C VAL A 103 23.10 -9.91 2.16
N SER A 104 22.69 -9.57 0.93
CA SER A 104 23.41 -8.62 0.09
C SER A 104 22.45 -7.99 -0.92
N TYR A 105 22.91 -6.99 -1.65
CA TYR A 105 22.14 -6.37 -2.73
C TYR A 105 22.30 -7.05 -4.10
N LYS A 106 22.88 -8.26 -4.14
CA LYS A 106 22.85 -9.08 -5.36
C LYS A 106 21.41 -9.46 -5.67
N ILE A 107 21.01 -9.46 -6.94
CA ILE A 107 19.74 -10.07 -7.36
C ILE A 107 19.95 -11.58 -7.46
N ALA A 108 19.64 -12.28 -6.37
CA ALA A 108 19.89 -13.71 -6.21
C ALA A 108 18.96 -14.33 -5.16
N GLY A 109 17.69 -13.90 -5.14
CA GLY A 109 16.65 -14.46 -4.29
C GLY A 109 16.07 -15.76 -4.83
N ARG A 110 15.06 -16.31 -4.14
CA ARG A 110 14.33 -17.52 -4.58
C ARG A 110 13.56 -17.36 -5.90
N LEU A 111 13.32 -16.11 -6.33
CA LEU A 111 12.40 -15.74 -7.42
C LEU A 111 13.04 -15.78 -8.81
N GLY A 112 14.38 -15.87 -8.86
CA GLY A 112 15.16 -15.85 -10.10
C GLY A 112 16.46 -15.08 -9.92
N ASP A 113 17.32 -15.18 -10.93
CA ASP A 113 18.57 -14.43 -10.95
C ASP A 113 18.39 -13.01 -11.55
N ARG A 114 19.49 -12.27 -11.63
CA ARG A 114 19.53 -10.93 -12.24
C ARG A 114 19.02 -10.90 -13.69
N GLN A 115 19.30 -11.95 -14.47
CA GLN A 115 18.86 -12.01 -15.86
C GLN A 115 17.34 -12.22 -15.93
N ASP A 116 16.80 -13.12 -15.09
CA ASP A 116 15.36 -13.33 -14.97
C ASP A 116 14.63 -12.04 -14.56
N PHE A 117 15.18 -11.29 -13.61
CA PHE A 117 14.64 -9.99 -13.20
C PHE A 117 14.66 -8.97 -14.34
N ALA A 118 15.80 -8.81 -15.03
CA ALA A 118 15.93 -7.86 -16.14
C ALA A 118 15.00 -8.21 -17.32
N ASP A 119 14.86 -9.49 -17.65
CA ASP A 119 13.96 -9.97 -18.70
C ASP A 119 12.49 -9.74 -18.32
N MET A 120 12.12 -9.96 -17.05
CA MET A 120 10.79 -9.63 -16.55
C MET A 120 10.49 -8.15 -16.68
N VAL A 121 11.39 -7.27 -16.20
CA VAL A 121 11.20 -5.81 -16.28
C VAL A 121 10.94 -5.38 -17.73
N LYS A 122 11.78 -5.83 -18.66
CA LYS A 122 11.65 -5.51 -20.08
C LYS A 122 10.36 -6.05 -20.71
N THR A 123 9.97 -7.25 -20.34
CA THR A 123 8.74 -7.89 -20.85
C THR A 123 7.51 -7.13 -20.36
N CYS A 124 7.47 -6.78 -19.06
CA CYS A 124 6.40 -5.97 -18.49
C CYS A 124 6.32 -4.60 -19.15
N GLU A 125 7.46 -3.91 -19.32
CA GLU A 125 7.49 -2.62 -20.02
C GLU A 125 6.93 -2.72 -21.44
N THR A 126 7.29 -3.77 -22.18
CA THR A 126 6.75 -4.03 -23.53
C THR A 126 5.24 -4.26 -23.53
N ALA A 127 4.70 -4.88 -22.47
CA ALA A 127 3.27 -5.06 -22.26
C ALA A 127 2.55 -3.80 -21.72
N GLY A 128 3.28 -2.70 -21.51
CA GLY A 128 2.74 -1.45 -20.98
C GLY A 128 2.53 -1.46 -19.47
N VAL A 129 3.16 -2.39 -18.74
CA VAL A 129 3.11 -2.54 -17.28
C VAL A 129 4.47 -2.18 -16.69
N LYS A 130 4.49 -1.19 -15.81
CA LYS A 130 5.71 -0.74 -15.11
C LYS A 130 5.99 -1.62 -13.89
N VAL A 131 7.25 -1.82 -13.52
CA VAL A 131 7.63 -2.67 -12.37
C VAL A 131 7.98 -1.84 -11.14
N ILE A 132 7.36 -2.11 -10.01
CA ILE A 132 7.72 -1.59 -8.68
C ILE A 132 8.52 -2.68 -7.96
N ALA A 133 9.70 -2.34 -7.44
CA ALA A 133 10.49 -3.27 -6.64
C ALA A 133 10.21 -3.04 -5.14
N ASP A 134 9.93 -4.11 -4.39
CA ASP A 134 9.92 -4.08 -2.92
C ASP A 134 11.37 -4.01 -2.41
N ALA A 135 11.70 -2.91 -1.72
CA ALA A 135 13.05 -2.57 -1.31
C ALA A 135 13.18 -2.60 0.21
N VAL A 136 13.84 -3.66 0.70
CA VAL A 136 14.18 -3.84 2.11
C VAL A 136 15.50 -3.14 2.42
N ILE A 137 15.38 -1.93 2.99
CA ILE A 137 16.52 -1.02 3.21
C ILE A 137 16.65 -0.52 4.66
N ASN A 138 15.72 -0.89 5.55
CA ASN A 138 15.81 -0.59 6.98
C ASN A 138 16.87 -1.44 7.68
N HIS A 139 16.88 -2.74 7.39
CA HIS A 139 17.64 -3.72 8.15
C HIS A 139 18.29 -4.75 7.24
N MET A 140 19.15 -5.57 7.84
CA MET A 140 19.68 -6.81 7.29
C MET A 140 19.24 -7.99 8.17
N SER A 141 19.67 -9.20 7.82
CA SER A 141 19.30 -10.42 8.54
C SER A 141 19.62 -10.44 10.05
N SER A 142 18.83 -11.19 10.82
CA SER A 142 18.99 -11.34 12.28
C SER A 142 20.09 -12.31 12.73
N GLY A 143 20.76 -12.99 11.80
CA GLY A 143 21.50 -14.22 12.07
C GLY A 143 22.87 -14.32 11.40
N SER A 144 23.36 -15.53 11.20
CA SER A 144 24.60 -15.79 10.46
C SER A 144 24.40 -17.02 9.59
N GLY A 145 25.04 -17.07 8.43
CA GLY A 145 24.87 -18.18 7.50
C GLY A 145 25.37 -17.87 6.11
N THR A 146 24.74 -18.52 5.14
CA THR A 146 24.97 -18.29 3.71
C THR A 146 23.65 -17.90 3.07
N GLY A 147 23.62 -16.76 2.39
CA GLY A 147 22.45 -16.30 1.65
C GLY A 147 22.16 -17.15 0.41
N THR A 148 20.99 -16.94 -0.19
CA THR A 148 20.55 -17.63 -1.40
C THR A 148 21.48 -17.43 -2.61
N GLY A 149 22.25 -16.34 -2.61
CA GLY A 149 23.27 -15.99 -3.61
C GLY A 149 24.69 -16.40 -3.24
N GLY A 150 24.87 -17.20 -2.16
CA GLY A 150 26.15 -17.75 -1.73
C GLY A 150 27.00 -16.82 -0.85
N THR A 151 26.50 -15.63 -0.49
CA THR A 151 27.23 -14.71 0.39
C THR A 151 27.22 -15.22 1.82
N GLN A 152 28.40 -15.41 2.40
CA GLN A 152 28.53 -15.71 3.84
C GLN A 152 28.37 -14.42 4.64
N TYR A 153 27.59 -14.46 5.72
CA TYR A 153 27.29 -13.29 6.54
C TYR A 153 27.22 -13.63 8.04
N THR A 154 27.37 -12.60 8.85
CA THR A 154 27.02 -12.59 10.27
C THR A 154 26.06 -11.43 10.56
N LYS A 155 25.48 -11.39 11.77
CA LYS A 155 24.38 -10.46 12.08
C LYS A 155 24.70 -8.99 11.75
N TYR A 156 25.95 -8.57 11.99
CA TYR A 156 26.43 -7.22 11.68
C TYR A 156 27.63 -7.22 10.71
N GLY A 157 27.79 -8.28 9.93
CA GLY A 157 28.93 -8.45 9.04
C GLY A 157 28.50 -9.04 7.70
N TYR A 158 28.44 -8.18 6.68
CA TYR A 158 27.98 -8.50 5.33
C TYR A 158 29.10 -8.12 4.34
N PRO A 159 29.92 -9.10 3.90
CA PRO A 159 31.10 -8.83 3.08
C PRO A 159 30.79 -7.91 1.90
N ASP A 160 31.68 -6.94 1.68
CA ASP A 160 31.62 -5.95 0.61
C ASP A 160 30.38 -5.01 0.63
N THR A 161 29.49 -5.15 1.62
CA THR A 161 28.25 -4.36 1.74
C THR A 161 28.19 -3.58 3.05
N TRP A 162 28.25 -4.27 4.20
CA TRP A 162 28.07 -3.67 5.52
C TRP A 162 29.00 -4.26 6.58
N GLN A 163 29.46 -3.41 7.50
CA GLN A 163 30.22 -3.79 8.69
C GLN A 163 29.54 -3.25 9.95
N ASP A 164 29.98 -3.70 11.13
CA ASP A 164 29.33 -3.41 12.42
C ASP A 164 29.00 -1.93 12.66
N GLY A 165 29.89 -1.03 12.24
CA GLY A 165 29.72 0.42 12.38
C GLY A 165 28.71 1.07 11.42
N ASP A 166 28.13 0.31 10.49
CA ASP A 166 27.07 0.79 9.58
C ASP A 166 25.65 0.56 10.16
N PHE A 167 25.56 0.03 11.38
CA PHE A 167 24.30 -0.32 12.03
C PHE A 167 24.13 0.42 13.35
N HIS A 168 22.88 0.71 13.75
CA HIS A 168 22.58 1.44 14.99
C HIS A 168 23.03 0.72 16.26
N THR A 169 23.52 1.45 17.26
CA THR A 169 24.06 0.82 18.48
C THR A 169 23.01 0.18 19.41
N CYS A 170 21.72 0.45 19.23
CA CYS A 170 20.66 -0.19 20.00
C CYS A 170 20.38 -1.60 19.45
N ARG A 171 20.91 -2.62 20.12
CA ARG A 171 20.80 -4.04 19.70
C ARG A 171 19.73 -4.83 20.47
N LYS A 172 18.63 -4.17 20.82
CA LYS A 172 17.47 -4.79 21.46
C LYS A 172 16.27 -4.68 20.54
N ASP A 173 15.30 -5.55 20.75
CA ASP A 173 14.02 -5.44 20.07
C ASP A 173 13.30 -4.15 20.44
N ILE A 174 12.65 -3.53 19.45
CA ILE A 174 11.70 -2.44 19.65
C ILE A 174 10.65 -2.89 20.66
N ALA A 175 10.40 -2.09 21.70
CA ALA A 175 9.49 -2.43 22.79
C ALA A 175 8.44 -1.34 23.08
N ASP A 176 8.69 -0.09 22.69
CA ASP A 176 7.82 1.05 22.95
C ASP A 176 7.56 1.89 21.69
N TYR A 177 6.42 1.67 21.04
CA TYR A 177 6.02 2.43 19.86
C TYR A 177 5.64 3.90 20.15
N THR A 178 5.61 4.32 21.42
CA THR A 178 5.45 5.72 21.81
C THR A 178 6.79 6.45 21.98
N ASP A 179 7.91 5.73 21.85
CA ASP A 179 9.26 6.28 21.79
C ASP A 179 9.82 6.19 20.36
N ARG A 180 10.02 7.34 19.72
CA ARG A 180 10.53 7.41 18.35
C ARG A 180 11.93 6.80 18.23
N ASP A 181 12.79 7.03 19.22
CA ASP A 181 14.17 6.52 19.18
C ASP A 181 14.16 5.00 19.23
N ASP A 182 13.28 4.41 20.05
CA ASP A 182 13.10 2.96 20.11
C ASP A 182 12.58 2.40 18.77
N VAL A 183 11.61 3.08 18.13
CA VAL A 183 11.03 2.63 16.85
C VAL A 183 12.01 2.70 15.67
N GLN A 184 12.88 3.71 15.65
CA GLN A 184 13.69 4.04 14.47
C GLN A 184 15.18 3.68 14.58
N ASN A 185 15.67 3.38 15.78
CA ASN A 185 17.10 3.10 16.00
C ASN A 185 17.38 1.75 16.70
N CYS A 186 16.35 0.99 17.05
CA CYS A 186 16.47 -0.35 17.65
C CYS A 186 15.96 -1.45 16.69
N GLU A 187 16.21 -2.72 17.02
CA GLU A 187 16.01 -3.83 16.09
C GLU A 187 14.52 -4.21 15.96
N LEU A 188 13.97 -4.12 14.76
CA LEU A 188 12.67 -4.72 14.46
C LEU A 188 12.80 -6.25 14.53
N VAL A 189 12.25 -6.88 15.57
CA VAL A 189 12.26 -8.35 15.79
C VAL A 189 13.65 -9.01 15.62
N GLY A 190 14.70 -8.33 16.10
CA GLY A 190 16.07 -8.81 16.10
C GLY A 190 16.81 -8.66 14.77
N LEU A 191 16.20 -7.99 13.78
CA LEU A 191 16.81 -7.68 12.50
C LEU A 191 17.90 -6.61 12.67
N ALA A 192 19.03 -6.78 11.97
CA ALA A 192 20.17 -5.90 12.15
C ALA A 192 19.89 -4.52 11.53
N ASP A 193 19.64 -3.53 12.39
CA ASP A 193 19.11 -2.23 12.01
C ASP A 193 20.18 -1.27 11.47
N LEU A 194 20.05 -0.84 10.21
CA LEU A 194 21.03 0.00 9.51
C LEU A 194 20.96 1.45 10.04
N ASP A 195 22.13 2.08 10.23
CA ASP A 195 22.20 3.49 10.60
C ASP A 195 21.94 4.39 9.39
N THR A 196 20.67 4.56 9.05
CA THR A 196 20.25 5.38 7.91
C THR A 196 20.52 6.88 8.10
N GLY A 197 20.90 7.33 9.30
CA GLY A 197 21.42 8.68 9.54
C GLY A 197 22.81 8.90 8.93
N SER A 198 23.58 7.83 8.71
CA SER A 198 24.90 7.88 8.09
C SER A 198 24.84 8.19 6.59
N GLU A 199 25.57 9.22 6.13
CA GLU A 199 25.68 9.53 4.69
C GLU A 199 26.25 8.35 3.88
N ALA A 200 27.17 7.58 4.47
CA ALA A 200 27.76 6.42 3.81
C ALA A 200 26.74 5.30 3.62
N VAL A 201 25.88 5.06 4.61
CA VAL A 201 24.78 4.09 4.54
C VAL A 201 23.77 4.52 3.48
N ARG A 202 23.32 5.77 3.53
CA ARG A 202 22.36 6.31 2.55
C ARG A 202 22.88 6.24 1.12
N SER A 203 24.14 6.60 0.90
CA SER A 203 24.77 6.54 -0.43
C SER A 203 24.85 5.11 -0.97
N ARG A 204 25.11 4.13 -0.11
CA ARG A 204 25.17 2.73 -0.51
C ARG A 204 23.79 2.15 -0.80
N ILE A 205 22.77 2.52 -0.02
CA ILE A 205 21.37 2.18 -0.32
C ILE A 205 20.94 2.82 -1.65
N ALA A 206 21.23 4.10 -1.85
CA ALA A 206 20.92 4.80 -3.10
C ALA A 206 21.58 4.13 -4.32
N ALA A 207 22.83 3.64 -4.19
CA ALA A 207 23.49 2.88 -5.24
C ALA A 207 22.80 1.53 -5.55
N TYR A 208 22.25 0.84 -4.55
CA TYR A 208 21.42 -0.35 -4.76
C TYR A 208 20.12 -0.02 -5.51
N LEU A 209 19.44 1.06 -5.11
CA LEU A 209 18.23 1.50 -5.80
C LEU A 209 18.53 1.93 -7.25
N ASP A 210 19.63 2.66 -7.48
CA ASP A 210 20.10 3.01 -8.82
C ASP A 210 20.42 1.78 -9.68
N ASP A 211 20.94 0.71 -9.08
CA ASP A 211 21.18 -0.55 -9.79
C ASP A 211 19.86 -1.17 -10.29
N LEU A 212 18.82 -1.17 -9.45
CA LEU A 212 17.48 -1.60 -9.85
C LEU A 212 16.87 -0.68 -10.92
N ARG A 213 16.99 0.66 -10.78
CA ARG A 213 16.57 1.60 -11.83
C ARG A 213 17.30 1.36 -13.16
N SER A 214 18.58 0.98 -13.11
CA SER A 214 19.37 0.69 -14.33
C SER A 214 18.84 -0.50 -15.14
N LEU A 215 18.09 -1.40 -14.51
CA LEU A 215 17.49 -2.58 -15.14
C LEU A 215 16.13 -2.29 -15.78
N GLY A 216 15.65 -1.05 -15.71
CA GLY A 216 14.28 -0.67 -16.03
C GLY A 216 13.63 -0.25 -14.73
N VAL A 217 12.88 -1.08 -14.00
CA VAL A 217 12.06 -0.70 -12.81
C VAL A 217 11.30 0.62 -13.05
N ALA A 218 10.38 1.03 -12.20
CA ALA A 218 9.68 2.29 -12.37
C ALA A 218 9.44 3.01 -11.05
N GLY A 219 9.80 2.36 -9.95
CA GLY A 219 9.60 2.85 -8.62
C GLY A 219 9.87 1.79 -7.58
N PHE A 220 9.67 2.17 -6.32
CA PHE A 220 9.94 1.34 -5.16
C PHE A 220 8.78 1.38 -4.18
N ARG A 221 8.54 0.22 -3.56
CA ARG A 221 7.85 0.12 -2.28
C ARG A 221 8.93 -0.04 -1.22
N ILE A 222 8.99 0.89 -0.26
CA ILE A 222 9.99 0.90 0.80
C ILE A 222 9.44 0.16 2.00
N ASP A 223 10.00 -1.02 2.23
CA ASP A 223 9.69 -1.87 3.37
C ASP A 223 10.07 -1.22 4.69
N ALA A 224 9.24 -1.45 5.71
CA ALA A 224 9.49 -1.01 7.08
C ALA A 224 9.83 0.49 7.19
N ALA A 225 9.28 1.34 6.31
CA ALA A 225 9.62 2.76 6.24
C ALA A 225 9.40 3.51 7.57
N LYS A 226 8.41 3.08 8.36
CA LYS A 226 8.19 3.57 9.74
C LYS A 226 9.43 3.51 10.64
N HIS A 227 10.28 2.52 10.42
CA HIS A 227 11.47 2.21 11.22
C HIS A 227 12.71 2.98 10.75
N MET A 228 12.59 3.81 9.70
CA MET A 228 13.62 4.77 9.31
C MET A 228 13.09 6.19 9.49
N ALA A 229 13.95 7.16 9.81
CA ALA A 229 13.51 8.55 9.84
C ALA A 229 13.08 9.02 8.44
N ALA A 230 11.96 9.76 8.34
CA ALA A 230 11.48 10.28 7.06
C ALA A 230 12.53 11.15 6.33
N ASP A 231 13.31 11.93 7.08
CA ASP A 231 14.42 12.71 6.53
C ASP A 231 15.54 11.83 5.94
N ASP A 232 15.79 10.65 6.50
CA ASP A 232 16.79 9.73 5.99
C ASP A 232 16.31 9.01 4.73
N ILE A 233 15.02 8.62 4.67
CA ILE A 233 14.41 8.11 3.43
C ILE A 233 14.45 9.18 2.33
N ALA A 234 14.11 10.43 2.65
CA ALA A 234 14.19 11.53 1.70
C ALA A 234 15.63 11.77 1.22
N ALA A 235 16.61 11.65 2.11
CA ALA A 235 18.03 11.77 1.77
C ALA A 235 18.54 10.60 0.93
N ILE A 236 18.10 9.36 1.18
CA ILE A 236 18.39 8.19 0.32
C ILE A 236 17.85 8.45 -1.09
N ARG A 237 16.58 8.85 -1.19
CA ARG A 237 15.92 9.17 -2.46
C ARG A 237 16.65 10.31 -3.20
N GLY A 238 17.11 11.34 -2.48
CA GLY A 238 17.85 12.47 -3.05
C GLY A 238 19.31 12.15 -3.42
N ALA A 239 19.89 11.10 -2.85
CA ALA A 239 21.24 10.63 -3.17
C ALA A 239 21.29 9.73 -4.41
N MET A 240 20.14 9.25 -4.90
CA MET A 240 20.05 8.51 -6.15
C MET A 240 20.50 9.37 -7.33
N THR A 241 21.22 8.76 -8.26
CA THR A 241 21.69 9.41 -9.49
C THR A 241 20.67 9.29 -10.62
N GLN A 242 19.79 8.30 -10.55
CA GLN A 242 18.67 8.13 -11.46
C GLN A 242 17.40 8.75 -10.87
N ASP A 243 16.44 9.09 -11.74
CA ASP A 243 15.09 9.45 -11.28
C ASP A 243 14.51 8.28 -10.46
N PRO A 244 14.16 8.48 -9.17
CA PRO A 244 13.63 7.42 -8.32
C PRO A 244 12.33 6.80 -8.84
N GLY A 245 11.58 7.52 -9.68
CA GLY A 245 10.29 7.07 -10.19
C GLY A 245 9.18 7.12 -9.13
N PHE A 246 8.22 6.20 -9.24
CA PHE A 246 7.14 6.07 -8.26
C PHE A 246 7.69 5.61 -6.91
N TRP A 247 7.14 6.11 -5.81
CA TRP A 247 7.67 5.85 -4.47
C TRP A 247 6.51 5.63 -3.53
N VAL A 248 6.52 4.49 -2.83
CA VAL A 248 5.53 4.16 -1.81
C VAL A 248 6.25 3.74 -0.54
N SER A 249 5.86 4.29 0.60
CA SER A 249 6.42 3.92 1.91
C SER A 249 5.44 3.06 2.70
N GLU A 250 5.93 1.98 3.29
CA GLU A 250 5.16 1.21 4.26
C GLU A 250 5.24 1.88 5.65
N VAL A 251 4.17 2.56 6.05
CA VAL A 251 4.08 3.18 7.37
C VAL A 251 2.76 2.79 8.02
N ILE A 252 2.81 1.77 8.89
CA ILE A 252 1.61 1.28 9.57
C ILE A 252 1.20 2.29 10.66
N HIS A 253 0.03 2.90 10.49
CA HIS A 253 -0.56 3.77 11.51
C HIS A 253 -0.90 2.98 12.79
N GLY A 254 -0.53 3.56 13.94
CA GLY A 254 -0.96 3.14 15.27
C GLY A 254 -1.39 4.34 16.12
N ASP A 255 -2.51 4.18 16.83
CA ASP A 255 -3.09 5.24 17.66
C ASP A 255 -2.13 5.59 18.82
N GLY A 256 -1.72 6.86 18.89
CA GLY A 256 -0.84 7.36 19.95
C GLY A 256 0.63 6.97 19.80
N GLU A 257 1.01 6.35 18.69
CA GLU A 257 2.40 6.01 18.41
C GLU A 257 3.21 7.22 17.92
N ALA A 258 4.52 7.20 18.13
CA ALA A 258 5.38 8.36 17.93
C ALA A 258 5.67 8.69 16.47
N VAL A 259 5.51 7.72 15.57
CA VAL A 259 5.79 7.83 14.12
C VAL A 259 4.48 7.64 13.36
N GLN A 260 4.14 8.62 12.52
CA GLN A 260 2.85 8.67 11.82
C GLN A 260 3.04 8.69 10.29
N PRO A 261 2.10 8.09 9.51
CA PRO A 261 2.16 8.03 8.05
C PRO A 261 2.31 9.39 7.37
N GLU A 262 1.68 10.42 7.92
CA GLU A 262 1.64 11.78 7.36
C GLU A 262 3.05 12.38 7.16
N GLU A 263 4.02 11.94 7.98
CA GLU A 263 5.42 12.39 7.90
C GLU A 263 6.12 12.01 6.57
N TYR A 264 5.61 10.99 5.86
CA TYR A 264 6.25 10.42 4.68
C TYR A 264 5.61 10.87 3.37
N THR A 265 4.44 11.51 3.43
CA THR A 265 3.66 11.96 2.26
C THR A 265 4.38 12.99 1.38
N GLY A 266 5.38 13.70 1.93
CA GLY A 266 6.24 14.60 1.16
C GLY A 266 7.27 13.89 0.26
N ILE A 267 7.49 12.58 0.47
CA ILE A 267 8.47 11.75 -0.23
C ILE A 267 7.82 10.99 -1.38
N GLY A 268 6.63 10.43 -1.13
CA GLY A 268 5.84 9.64 -2.06
C GLY A 268 4.49 9.22 -1.45
N ASP A 269 3.82 8.27 -2.08
CA ASP A 269 2.61 7.68 -1.53
C ASP A 269 2.95 6.87 -0.27
N VAL A 270 1.95 6.59 0.55
CA VAL A 270 2.09 5.73 1.73
C VAL A 270 1.00 4.67 1.73
N ASP A 271 1.35 3.45 2.11
CA ASP A 271 0.41 2.35 2.27
C ASP A 271 -0.62 2.68 3.37
N GLU A 272 -1.89 2.86 3.00
CA GLU A 272 -2.93 3.27 3.94
C GLU A 272 -3.61 2.05 4.57
N PHE A 273 -2.96 1.48 5.58
CA PHE A 273 -3.44 0.30 6.31
C PHE A 273 -4.83 0.47 6.95
N ARG A 274 -5.27 1.70 7.25
CA ARG A 274 -6.61 1.93 7.82
C ARG A 274 -7.71 1.63 6.79
N TYR A 275 -7.41 1.75 5.50
CA TYR A 275 -8.36 1.50 4.40
C TYR A 275 -8.89 0.06 4.42
N GLY A 276 -8.00 -0.95 4.36
CA GLY A 276 -8.38 -2.36 4.39
C GLY A 276 -9.12 -2.77 5.67
N ARG A 277 -8.78 -2.16 6.82
CA ARG A 277 -9.47 -2.38 8.11
C ARG A 277 -10.90 -1.83 8.09
N GLN A 278 -11.10 -0.63 7.52
CA GLN A 278 -12.44 -0.05 7.35
C GLN A 278 -13.29 -0.85 6.36
N LEU A 279 -12.71 -1.31 5.24
CA LEU A 279 -13.39 -2.22 4.32
C LEU A 279 -13.86 -3.49 5.04
N LYS A 280 -12.96 -4.17 5.77
CA LYS A 280 -13.33 -5.35 6.55
C LYS A 280 -14.49 -5.07 7.50
N SER A 281 -14.41 -3.97 8.25
CA SER A 281 -15.46 -3.59 9.20
C SER A 281 -16.81 -3.37 8.51
N ALA A 282 -16.85 -2.69 7.36
CA ALA A 282 -18.10 -2.43 6.65
C ALA A 282 -18.71 -3.71 6.06
N PHE A 283 -17.90 -4.51 5.36
CA PHE A 283 -18.35 -5.73 4.68
C PHE A 283 -18.75 -6.84 5.65
N GLN A 284 -17.98 -7.10 6.71
CA GLN A 284 -18.32 -8.12 7.70
C GLN A 284 -19.30 -7.62 8.76
N GLY A 285 -19.35 -6.30 9.01
CA GLY A 285 -20.29 -5.67 9.93
C GLY A 285 -21.69 -5.47 9.34
N GLY A 286 -21.85 -5.60 8.02
CA GLY A 286 -23.12 -5.46 7.32
C GLY A 286 -23.61 -4.02 7.15
N ASP A 287 -22.71 -3.03 7.25
CA ASP A 287 -23.00 -1.60 7.04
C ASP A 287 -22.13 -1.06 5.91
N LEU A 288 -22.54 -1.33 4.68
CA LEU A 288 -21.86 -0.78 3.50
C LEU A 288 -22.12 0.73 3.33
N GLY A 289 -23.12 1.29 4.01
CA GLY A 289 -23.40 2.73 3.98
C GLY A 289 -22.28 3.57 4.61
N ALA A 290 -21.56 3.00 5.60
CA ALA A 290 -20.39 3.62 6.22
C ALA A 290 -19.25 3.91 5.24
N LEU A 291 -19.19 3.20 4.10
CA LEU A 291 -18.17 3.40 3.07
C LEU A 291 -18.32 4.71 2.30
N ARG A 292 -19.43 5.45 2.45
CA ARG A 292 -19.64 6.75 1.82
C ARG A 292 -18.54 7.76 2.20
N THR A 293 -18.03 7.64 3.42
CA THR A 293 -17.02 8.53 4.02
C THR A 293 -15.70 7.81 4.22
N ILE A 294 -15.43 6.73 3.47
CA ILE A 294 -14.13 6.06 3.53
C ILE A 294 -13.02 7.05 3.15
N GLY A 295 -11.95 7.05 3.94
CA GLY A 295 -10.86 8.04 3.83
C GLY A 295 -10.95 9.17 4.86
N GLU A 296 -12.09 9.40 5.52
CA GLU A 296 -12.14 10.32 6.66
C GLU A 296 -11.24 9.83 7.80
N GLY A 297 -10.33 10.69 8.26
CA GLY A 297 -9.33 10.33 9.27
C GLY A 297 -8.17 9.47 8.74
N MET A 298 -8.03 9.34 7.43
CA MET A 298 -6.88 8.73 6.76
C MET A 298 -5.99 9.80 6.09
N LEU A 299 -4.94 9.36 5.41
CA LEU A 299 -4.16 10.20 4.51
C LEU A 299 -5.04 10.87 3.44
N ASP A 300 -4.55 11.98 2.89
CA ASP A 300 -5.14 12.52 1.67
C ASP A 300 -5.08 11.46 0.56
N GLY A 301 -6.18 11.27 -0.16
CA GLY A 301 -6.30 10.21 -1.16
C GLY A 301 -5.27 10.32 -2.29
N ALA A 302 -4.74 11.51 -2.57
CA ALA A 302 -3.66 11.64 -3.56
C ALA A 302 -2.34 11.06 -3.05
N SER A 303 -2.12 10.99 -1.73
CA SER A 303 -0.88 10.47 -1.11
C SER A 303 -1.02 9.06 -0.53
N ALA A 304 -2.12 8.37 -0.82
CA ALA A 304 -2.45 7.08 -0.24
C ALA A 304 -2.42 5.99 -1.30
N ARG A 305 -1.73 4.87 -1.01
CA ARG A 305 -1.95 3.62 -1.73
C ARG A 305 -2.95 2.78 -0.95
N SER A 306 -4.08 2.49 -1.59
CA SER A 306 -5.18 1.73 -0.99
C SER A 306 -5.10 0.26 -1.40
N PHE A 307 -5.39 -0.65 -0.47
CA PHE A 307 -5.46 -2.09 -0.72
C PHE A 307 -6.54 -2.72 0.15
N VAL A 308 -7.12 -3.82 -0.31
CA VAL A 308 -8.03 -4.64 0.52
C VAL A 308 -7.22 -5.39 1.58
N ASP A 309 -6.08 -5.96 1.16
CA ASP A 309 -5.14 -6.72 1.95
C ASP A 309 -3.72 -6.63 1.38
N ASN A 310 -2.74 -7.06 2.17
CA ASN A 310 -1.39 -7.35 1.73
C ASN A 310 -0.92 -8.67 2.37
N TRP A 311 0.32 -9.09 2.09
CA TRP A 311 0.86 -10.35 2.58
C TRP A 311 0.93 -10.43 4.12
N ASP A 312 1.10 -9.31 4.82
CA ASP A 312 1.10 -9.28 6.29
C ASP A 312 -0.31 -9.32 6.88
N THR A 313 -1.21 -8.47 6.38
CA THR A 313 -2.54 -8.29 6.94
C THR A 313 -3.45 -9.49 6.68
N GLU A 314 -3.23 -10.21 5.57
CA GLU A 314 -3.95 -11.46 5.31
C GLU A 314 -3.58 -12.58 6.28
N ARG A 315 -2.34 -12.54 6.81
CA ARG A 315 -1.83 -13.54 7.76
C ARG A 315 -2.23 -13.22 9.19
N ASN A 316 -2.29 -11.94 9.57
CA ASN A 316 -2.61 -11.52 10.93
C ASN A 316 -4.12 -11.27 11.18
N GLY A 317 -4.95 -11.33 10.14
CA GLY A 317 -6.41 -11.22 10.24
C GLY A 317 -6.91 -9.79 10.45
N SER A 318 -6.11 -8.76 10.19
CA SER A 318 -6.54 -7.36 10.31
C SER A 318 -7.38 -6.88 9.11
N THR A 319 -7.29 -7.54 7.96
CA THR A 319 -8.05 -7.22 6.74
C THR A 319 -8.93 -8.38 6.28
N LEU A 320 -9.72 -8.15 5.22
CA LEU A 320 -10.30 -9.25 4.42
C LEU A 320 -9.17 -10.00 3.71
N THR A 321 -9.47 -11.18 3.18
CA THR A 321 -8.52 -12.04 2.46
C THR A 321 -9.23 -12.83 1.38
N ALA A 322 -8.48 -13.49 0.50
CA ALA A 322 -9.02 -14.45 -0.46
C ALA A 322 -9.92 -15.55 0.18
N LYS A 323 -9.76 -15.84 1.47
CA LYS A 323 -10.59 -16.83 2.21
C LYS A 323 -12.01 -16.32 2.52
N ASP A 324 -12.25 -15.02 2.41
CA ASP A 324 -13.58 -14.41 2.56
C ASP A 324 -14.44 -14.52 1.28
N GLY A 325 -13.94 -15.20 0.23
CA GLY A 325 -14.71 -15.55 -0.96
C GLY A 325 -15.26 -14.33 -1.71
N ALA A 326 -16.54 -14.34 -2.06
CA ALA A 326 -17.17 -13.26 -2.82
C ALA A 326 -17.07 -11.89 -2.11
N THR A 327 -17.11 -11.85 -0.78
CA THR A 327 -16.94 -10.61 -0.01
C THR A 327 -15.60 -9.93 -0.30
N TYR A 328 -14.53 -10.71 -0.48
CA TYR A 328 -13.21 -10.21 -0.87
C TYR A 328 -13.20 -9.64 -2.29
N THR A 329 -13.83 -10.33 -3.24
CA THR A 329 -13.98 -9.84 -4.62
C THR A 329 -14.77 -8.54 -4.65
N LEU A 330 -15.88 -8.45 -3.91
CA LEU A 330 -16.70 -7.24 -3.81
C LEU A 330 -15.93 -6.06 -3.16
N ALA A 331 -15.08 -6.32 -2.16
CA ALA A 331 -14.23 -5.29 -1.58
C ALA A 331 -13.20 -4.73 -2.60
N ASN A 332 -12.65 -5.59 -3.45
CA ASN A 332 -11.77 -5.16 -4.54
C ASN A 332 -12.53 -4.37 -5.62
N VAL A 333 -13.74 -4.80 -5.98
CA VAL A 333 -14.63 -4.05 -6.89
C VAL A 333 -14.90 -2.64 -6.33
N PHE A 334 -15.23 -2.53 -5.04
CA PHE A 334 -15.43 -1.24 -4.39
C PHE A 334 -14.16 -0.38 -4.44
N MET A 335 -13.00 -0.93 -4.07
CA MET A 335 -11.72 -0.21 -4.10
C MET A 335 -11.38 0.34 -5.49
N LEU A 336 -11.60 -0.46 -6.54
CA LEU A 336 -11.32 -0.06 -7.92
C LEU A 336 -12.34 0.98 -8.43
N ALA A 337 -13.59 0.93 -7.97
CA ALA A 337 -14.61 1.91 -8.33
C ALA A 337 -14.47 3.25 -7.60
N HIS A 338 -14.06 3.24 -6.32
CA HIS A 338 -14.02 4.40 -5.44
C HIS A 338 -12.83 5.32 -5.75
N PRO A 339 -12.97 6.67 -5.79
CA PRO A 339 -11.89 7.57 -6.22
C PRO A 339 -10.66 7.60 -5.31
N TYR A 340 -10.81 7.28 -4.02
CA TYR A 340 -9.73 7.35 -3.01
C TYR A 340 -8.51 6.50 -3.35
N GLY A 341 -7.33 7.09 -3.28
CA GLY A 341 -6.05 6.38 -3.33
C GLY A 341 -5.62 5.90 -4.71
N SER A 342 -4.40 5.36 -4.75
CA SER A 342 -3.90 4.50 -5.81
C SER A 342 -4.20 3.03 -5.47
N PRO A 343 -5.09 2.33 -6.21
CA PRO A 343 -5.44 0.94 -5.87
C PRO A 343 -4.29 -0.04 -6.09
N ASN A 344 -4.05 -0.91 -5.11
CA ASN A 344 -3.16 -2.05 -5.20
C ASN A 344 -3.94 -3.35 -4.97
N VAL A 345 -4.03 -4.19 -6.00
CA VAL A 345 -4.65 -5.51 -5.95
C VAL A 345 -3.59 -6.52 -5.53
N TYR A 346 -3.77 -7.12 -4.35
CA TYR A 346 -2.87 -8.14 -3.86
C TYR A 346 -3.18 -9.51 -4.47
N SER A 347 -2.12 -10.24 -4.86
CA SER A 347 -2.24 -11.60 -5.37
C SER A 347 -1.04 -12.45 -4.95
N GLY A 348 -1.19 -13.20 -3.86
CA GLY A 348 -0.22 -14.19 -3.41
C GLY A 348 -0.61 -15.64 -3.74
N TYR A 349 -0.56 -16.49 -2.73
CA TYR A 349 -0.76 -17.94 -2.82
C TYR A 349 -1.58 -18.46 -1.63
N GLU A 350 -2.14 -19.66 -1.77
CA GLU A 350 -2.91 -20.33 -0.73
C GLU A 350 -2.00 -20.84 0.38
N PHE A 351 -2.40 -20.63 1.63
CA PHE A 351 -1.67 -21.10 2.81
C PHE A 351 -2.63 -21.42 3.96
N ASP A 352 -2.25 -22.38 4.81
CA ASP A 352 -2.93 -22.68 6.08
C ASP A 352 -2.09 -22.28 7.30
N ASP A 353 -0.78 -22.13 7.11
CA ASP A 353 0.19 -21.72 8.13
C ASP A 353 0.72 -20.33 7.81
N GLN A 354 0.78 -19.45 8.82
CA GLN A 354 1.15 -18.03 8.63
C GLN A 354 2.59 -17.86 8.14
N ASP A 355 3.49 -18.81 8.42
CA ASP A 355 4.88 -18.77 8.01
C ASP A 355 5.11 -19.51 6.67
N ALA A 356 4.08 -20.15 6.10
CA ALA A 356 4.22 -20.94 4.90
C ALA A 356 4.83 -20.13 3.74
N GLY A 357 5.86 -20.72 3.12
CA GLY A 357 6.42 -20.22 1.87
C GLY A 357 5.51 -20.39 0.66
N PRO A 358 5.89 -19.80 -0.48
CA PRO A 358 5.16 -19.96 -1.74
C PRO A 358 5.19 -21.42 -2.23
N PRO A 359 4.20 -21.84 -3.05
CA PRO A 359 4.17 -23.17 -3.63
C PRO A 359 5.33 -23.37 -4.63
N GLY A 360 5.77 -24.62 -4.77
CA GLY A 360 6.63 -25.01 -5.88
C GLY A 360 5.80 -25.25 -7.15
N GLY A 361 6.05 -24.47 -8.21
CA GLY A 361 5.39 -24.62 -9.53
C GLY A 361 4.16 -23.74 -9.72
N ASP A 362 3.26 -24.13 -10.64
CA ASP A 362 2.18 -23.27 -11.14
C ASP A 362 0.84 -23.41 -10.38
N THR A 363 0.76 -24.32 -9.40
CA THR A 363 -0.47 -24.59 -8.63
C THR A 363 -0.39 -24.00 -7.24
N GLY A 364 -1.51 -23.49 -6.71
CA GLY A 364 -1.58 -22.91 -5.35
C GLY A 364 -1.50 -21.38 -5.32
N TRP A 365 -1.40 -20.72 -6.47
CA TRP A 365 -1.49 -19.26 -6.58
C TRP A 365 -2.95 -18.79 -6.55
N THR A 366 -3.24 -17.71 -5.83
CA THR A 366 -4.63 -17.21 -5.71
C THR A 366 -5.12 -16.49 -6.96
N ASN A 367 -4.20 -15.95 -7.76
CA ASN A 367 -4.46 -15.25 -9.03
C ASN A 367 -5.56 -14.18 -8.96
N ARG A 368 -5.68 -13.47 -7.82
CA ARG A 368 -6.77 -12.50 -7.61
C ARG A 368 -6.74 -11.32 -8.58
N HIS A 369 -5.54 -10.94 -9.04
CA HIS A 369 -5.37 -9.96 -10.10
C HIS A 369 -6.04 -10.35 -11.44
N ALA A 370 -6.24 -11.66 -11.67
CA ALA A 370 -6.83 -12.23 -12.88
C ALA A 370 -8.30 -12.65 -12.70
N ASP A 371 -8.89 -12.46 -11.51
CA ASP A 371 -10.32 -12.68 -11.28
C ASP A 371 -11.11 -11.81 -12.29
N PRO A 372 -12.06 -12.36 -13.09
CA PRO A 372 -12.79 -11.60 -14.09
C PRO A 372 -13.44 -10.32 -13.55
N ALA A 373 -14.01 -10.37 -12.34
CA ALA A 373 -14.63 -9.21 -11.73
C ALA A 373 -13.60 -8.13 -11.33
N ILE A 374 -12.43 -8.53 -10.84
CA ILE A 374 -11.37 -7.60 -10.41
C ILE A 374 -10.67 -7.01 -11.64
N SER A 375 -10.28 -7.85 -12.60
CA SER A 375 -9.61 -7.43 -13.83
C SER A 375 -10.48 -6.51 -14.70
N GLY A 376 -11.78 -6.80 -14.83
CA GLY A 376 -12.72 -5.90 -15.51
C GLY A 376 -12.86 -4.54 -14.82
N MET A 377 -12.76 -4.51 -13.49
CA MET A 377 -12.77 -3.26 -12.71
C MET A 377 -11.49 -2.43 -12.85
N VAL A 378 -10.38 -2.99 -13.32
CA VAL A 378 -9.22 -2.20 -13.74
C VAL A 378 -9.54 -1.37 -14.97
N GLY A 379 -10.23 -1.97 -15.95
CA GLY A 379 -10.79 -1.26 -17.10
C GLY A 379 -11.74 -0.15 -16.68
N PHE A 380 -12.65 -0.44 -15.73
CA PHE A 380 -13.52 0.56 -15.13
C PHE A 380 -12.74 1.74 -14.53
N ARG A 381 -11.73 1.48 -13.68
CA ARG A 381 -10.90 2.51 -13.04
C ARG A 381 -10.25 3.44 -14.07
N ASN A 382 -9.70 2.86 -15.13
CA ASN A 382 -9.09 3.62 -16.23
C ASN A 382 -10.14 4.46 -16.98
N ALA A 383 -11.31 3.89 -17.26
CA ALA A 383 -12.38 4.56 -17.99
C ALA A 383 -12.97 5.75 -17.21
N VAL A 384 -13.09 5.65 -15.87
CA VAL A 384 -13.68 6.72 -15.06
C VAL A 384 -12.68 7.80 -14.63
N GLY A 385 -11.37 7.48 -14.58
CA GLY A 385 -10.31 8.43 -14.26
C GLY A 385 -10.56 9.17 -12.94
N ASP A 386 -10.48 10.50 -13.01
CA ASP A 386 -10.66 11.45 -11.89
C ASP A 386 -12.12 11.87 -11.66
N ALA A 387 -13.09 11.28 -12.38
CA ALA A 387 -14.49 11.66 -12.23
C ALA A 387 -14.96 11.57 -10.78
N GLU A 388 -15.70 12.55 -10.29
CA GLU A 388 -16.18 12.58 -8.90
C GLU A 388 -17.13 11.41 -8.60
N LEU A 389 -17.16 10.98 -7.33
CA LEU A 389 -18.22 10.07 -6.87
C LEU A 389 -19.53 10.85 -6.76
N THR A 390 -20.57 10.37 -7.43
CA THR A 390 -21.93 10.95 -7.42
C THR A 390 -22.98 9.88 -7.12
N ASP A 391 -24.22 10.31 -6.88
CA ASP A 391 -25.39 9.43 -6.85
C ASP A 391 -25.32 8.26 -5.85
N TRP A 392 -24.66 8.48 -4.71
CA TRP A 392 -24.52 7.48 -3.66
C TRP A 392 -25.87 7.00 -3.13
N TRP A 393 -26.04 5.67 -3.12
CA TRP A 393 -27.14 4.96 -2.49
C TRP A 393 -26.61 3.76 -1.71
N SER A 394 -27.24 3.45 -0.58
CA SER A 394 -26.97 2.23 0.18
C SER A 394 -28.20 1.77 0.97
N GLU A 395 -28.40 0.46 1.06
CA GLU A 395 -29.44 -0.16 1.86
C GLU A 395 -28.97 -1.53 2.37
N GLY A 396 -28.81 -1.67 3.69
CA GLY A 396 -28.28 -2.90 4.30
C GLY A 396 -26.91 -3.28 3.74
N GLN A 397 -26.82 -4.49 3.16
CA GLN A 397 -25.59 -5.03 2.57
C GLN A 397 -25.43 -4.70 1.09
N ALA A 398 -26.07 -3.64 0.59
CA ALA A 398 -25.93 -3.18 -0.77
C ALA A 398 -25.59 -1.69 -0.85
N LEU A 399 -24.81 -1.33 -1.87
CA LEU A 399 -24.52 0.05 -2.25
C LEU A 399 -24.55 0.23 -3.76
N ALA A 400 -24.68 1.46 -4.21
CA ALA A 400 -24.49 1.87 -5.58
C ALA A 400 -24.02 3.32 -5.64
N PHE A 401 -23.22 3.67 -6.64
CA PHE A 401 -22.83 5.04 -6.91
C PHE A 401 -22.34 5.18 -8.36
N SER A 402 -22.26 6.43 -8.81
CA SER A 402 -21.72 6.79 -10.11
C SER A 402 -20.36 7.46 -9.97
N ARG A 403 -19.57 7.42 -11.04
CA ARG A 403 -18.35 8.20 -11.23
C ARG A 403 -18.62 9.23 -12.33
N GLY A 404 -19.29 10.31 -11.95
CA GLY A 404 -19.89 11.26 -12.88
C GLY A 404 -20.77 10.56 -13.93
N GLU A 405 -20.65 10.99 -15.19
CA GLU A 405 -21.34 10.37 -16.33
C GLU A 405 -20.49 9.27 -17.01
N ARG A 406 -19.39 8.82 -16.38
CA ARG A 406 -18.41 7.91 -16.98
C ARG A 406 -18.55 6.46 -16.55
N GLY A 407 -19.07 6.22 -15.36
CA GLY A 407 -19.22 4.87 -14.83
C GLY A 407 -20.26 4.78 -13.71
N PHE A 408 -20.80 3.58 -13.53
CA PHE A 408 -21.77 3.26 -12.50
C PHE A 408 -21.42 1.90 -11.88
N VAL A 409 -21.52 1.78 -10.56
CA VAL A 409 -21.35 0.53 -9.83
C VAL A 409 -22.51 0.27 -8.89
N ALA A 410 -22.95 -0.98 -8.80
CA ALA A 410 -23.83 -1.48 -7.75
C ALA A 410 -23.26 -2.80 -7.20
N LEU A 411 -23.33 -2.97 -5.88
CA LEU A 411 -22.74 -4.09 -5.16
C LEU A 411 -23.77 -4.65 -4.20
N ASN A 412 -23.88 -5.98 -4.15
CA ASN A 412 -24.77 -6.68 -3.23
C ASN A 412 -24.00 -7.76 -2.45
N ASN A 413 -23.65 -7.47 -1.20
CA ASN A 413 -23.04 -8.42 -0.26
C ASN A 413 -24.11 -9.19 0.55
N GLY A 414 -25.40 -9.03 0.21
CA GLY A 414 -26.50 -9.74 0.86
C GLY A 414 -26.80 -11.10 0.23
N ASP A 415 -27.56 -11.93 0.95
CA ASP A 415 -27.90 -13.30 0.57
C ASP A 415 -29.08 -13.42 -0.41
N ALA A 416 -29.71 -12.29 -0.77
CA ALA A 416 -30.84 -12.23 -1.70
C ALA A 416 -30.53 -11.31 -2.87
N PRO A 417 -31.05 -11.60 -4.09
CA PRO A 417 -30.86 -10.72 -5.24
C PRO A 417 -31.50 -9.35 -5.01
N LEU A 418 -30.81 -8.30 -5.47
CA LEU A 418 -31.27 -6.92 -5.45
C LEU A 418 -31.79 -6.52 -6.84
N SER A 419 -33.11 -6.46 -7.02
CA SER A 419 -33.73 -5.95 -8.25
C SER A 419 -34.29 -4.55 -8.04
N ARG A 420 -33.78 -3.56 -8.79
CA ARG A 420 -34.28 -2.19 -8.74
C ARG A 420 -33.95 -1.39 -10.00
N THR A 421 -34.53 -0.20 -10.09
CA THR A 421 -34.08 0.84 -11.01
C THR A 421 -33.03 1.69 -10.31
N PHE A 422 -31.87 1.83 -10.93
CA PHE A 422 -30.74 2.65 -10.50
C PHE A 422 -30.65 3.93 -11.34
N ASP A 423 -30.33 5.04 -10.70
CA ASP A 423 -29.93 6.28 -11.38
C ASP A 423 -28.44 6.19 -11.68
N THR A 424 -28.05 5.92 -12.93
CA THR A 424 -26.65 5.60 -13.27
C THR A 424 -25.87 6.80 -13.77
N SER A 425 -26.55 7.90 -14.14
CA SER A 425 -25.97 9.08 -14.79
C SER A 425 -25.22 8.79 -16.10
N LEU A 426 -25.25 7.54 -16.59
CA LEU A 426 -24.66 7.16 -17.86
C LEU A 426 -25.53 7.62 -19.04
N PRO A 427 -24.92 7.92 -20.20
CA PRO A 427 -25.67 8.13 -21.43
C PRO A 427 -26.51 6.89 -21.81
N GLN A 428 -27.61 7.12 -22.53
CA GLN A 428 -28.44 6.04 -23.07
C GLN A 428 -27.60 5.05 -23.89
N GLY A 429 -27.75 3.74 -23.62
CA GLY A 429 -27.02 2.71 -24.36
C GLY A 429 -27.10 1.33 -23.71
N SER A 430 -26.50 0.35 -24.39
CA SER A 430 -26.30 -1.00 -23.88
C SER A 430 -24.87 -1.13 -23.37
N TYR A 431 -24.69 -1.57 -22.13
CA TYR A 431 -23.39 -1.65 -21.48
C TYR A 431 -23.12 -3.06 -20.96
N CYS A 432 -21.88 -3.51 -21.07
CA CYS A 432 -21.41 -4.77 -20.49
C CYS A 432 -21.29 -4.63 -18.96
N ASN A 433 -21.68 -5.66 -18.20
CA ASN A 433 -21.30 -5.77 -16.80
C ASN A 433 -19.84 -6.22 -16.68
N VAL A 434 -18.91 -5.27 -16.51
CA VAL A 434 -17.48 -5.58 -16.41
C VAL A 434 -17.08 -6.19 -15.06
N ALA A 435 -17.97 -6.18 -14.07
CA ALA A 435 -17.76 -6.84 -12.78
C ALA A 435 -18.38 -8.26 -12.72
N SER A 436 -18.81 -8.82 -13.86
CA SER A 436 -19.32 -10.18 -13.92
C SER A 436 -18.21 -11.21 -13.63
N GLU A 437 -18.51 -12.20 -12.79
CA GLU A 437 -17.62 -13.34 -12.53
C GLU A 437 -17.39 -14.20 -13.78
N GLN A 438 -18.27 -14.12 -14.79
CA GLN A 438 -18.11 -14.82 -16.06
C GLN A 438 -17.11 -14.10 -16.99
N GLY A 439 -16.84 -12.83 -16.73
CA GLY A 439 -16.10 -11.94 -17.61
C GLY A 439 -16.82 -11.65 -18.93
N GLY A 440 -16.17 -10.89 -19.79
CA GLY A 440 -16.70 -10.55 -21.12
C GLY A 440 -17.91 -9.61 -21.08
N CYS A 441 -18.82 -9.78 -22.04
CA CYS A 441 -19.96 -8.88 -22.26
C CYS A 441 -21.28 -9.65 -22.51
N ASP A 442 -21.40 -10.84 -21.93
CA ASP A 442 -22.63 -11.64 -22.05
C ASP A 442 -23.74 -11.08 -21.16
N GLU A 443 -23.37 -10.53 -20.00
CA GLU A 443 -24.26 -9.75 -19.14
C GLU A 443 -24.29 -8.29 -19.61
N LYS A 444 -25.47 -7.85 -20.08
CA LYS A 444 -25.70 -6.47 -20.54
C LYS A 444 -26.81 -5.79 -19.76
N VAL A 445 -26.69 -4.48 -19.61
CA VAL A 445 -27.70 -3.62 -19.01
C VAL A 445 -28.00 -2.44 -19.93
N GLU A 446 -29.29 -2.20 -20.15
CA GLU A 446 -29.78 -1.05 -20.92
C GLU A 446 -29.98 0.15 -20.00
N VAL A 447 -29.30 1.25 -20.33
CA VAL A 447 -29.52 2.57 -19.74
C VAL A 447 -30.52 3.33 -20.59
N ALA A 448 -31.61 3.77 -19.98
CA ALA A 448 -32.67 4.53 -20.63
C ALA A 448 -32.26 5.98 -20.95
N ALA A 449 -33.07 6.68 -21.74
CA ALA A 449 -32.81 8.06 -22.15
C ALA A 449 -32.76 9.07 -20.98
N ASP A 450 -33.34 8.72 -19.83
CA ASP A 450 -33.31 9.51 -18.60
C ASP A 450 -32.13 9.15 -17.68
N GLY A 451 -31.21 8.27 -18.10
CA GLY A 451 -30.06 7.85 -17.31
C GLY A 451 -30.37 6.78 -16.27
N THR A 452 -31.57 6.18 -16.28
CA THR A 452 -31.93 5.09 -15.37
C THR A 452 -31.68 3.72 -15.97
N ALA A 453 -31.35 2.73 -15.14
CA ALA A 453 -31.18 1.33 -15.56
C ALA A 453 -31.92 0.39 -14.61
N GLN A 454 -32.79 -0.45 -15.15
CA GLN A 454 -33.41 -1.54 -14.39
C GLN A 454 -32.49 -2.76 -14.42
N ALA A 455 -32.00 -3.18 -13.26
CA ALA A 455 -31.08 -4.31 -13.16
C ALA A 455 -31.36 -5.17 -11.93
N THR A 456 -30.89 -6.41 -11.98
CA THR A 456 -30.84 -7.33 -10.84
C THR A 456 -29.38 -7.65 -10.54
N VAL A 457 -28.92 -7.30 -9.36
CA VAL A 457 -27.60 -7.69 -8.84
C VAL A 457 -27.79 -8.96 -8.00
N PRO A 458 -27.26 -10.12 -8.41
CA PRO A 458 -27.37 -11.35 -7.62
C PRO A 458 -26.83 -11.20 -6.19
N ALA A 459 -27.15 -12.16 -5.33
CA ALA A 459 -26.51 -12.26 -4.03
C ALA A 459 -24.99 -12.40 -4.20
N HIS A 460 -24.21 -11.70 -3.38
CA HIS A 460 -22.75 -11.74 -3.39
C HIS A 460 -22.10 -11.37 -4.74
N ALA A 461 -22.70 -10.45 -5.48
CA ALA A 461 -22.25 -10.05 -6.82
C ALA A 461 -22.21 -8.52 -7.00
N ALA A 462 -21.62 -8.08 -8.10
CA ALA A 462 -21.57 -6.68 -8.50
C ALA A 462 -22.03 -6.48 -9.95
N LEU A 463 -22.48 -5.26 -10.22
CA LEU A 463 -22.77 -4.71 -11.53
C LEU A 463 -21.89 -3.47 -11.71
N ALA A 464 -21.06 -3.44 -12.73
CA ALA A 464 -20.28 -2.25 -13.08
C ALA A 464 -20.37 -1.95 -14.58
N LEU A 465 -20.71 -0.71 -14.92
CA LEU A 465 -20.92 -0.22 -16.27
C LEU A 465 -20.04 1.01 -16.49
N HIS A 466 -19.41 1.16 -17.66
CA HIS A 466 -18.67 2.37 -18.00
C HIS A 466 -18.72 2.68 -19.49
N VAL A 467 -18.44 3.95 -19.83
CA VAL A 467 -18.58 4.50 -21.20
C VAL A 467 -17.74 3.80 -22.28
N ASP A 468 -16.69 3.09 -21.89
CA ASP A 468 -15.81 2.36 -22.82
C ASP A 468 -16.19 0.87 -22.99
N ALA A 469 -17.20 0.37 -22.26
CA ALA A 469 -17.67 -1.02 -22.32
C ALA A 469 -19.11 -1.11 -22.85
N THR A 470 -19.31 -0.70 -24.11
CA THR A 470 -20.60 -0.77 -24.80
C THR A 470 -20.81 -2.13 -25.47
N GLY A 471 -22.03 -2.67 -25.35
CA GLY A 471 -22.43 -3.99 -25.87
C GLY A 471 -23.10 -3.99 -27.24
#